data_AF-A0A8B6C703-F1
#
_entry.id   AF-A0A8B6C703-F1
#
_cell.length_a   1.000
_cell.length_b   1.000
_cell.length_c   1.000
_cell.angle_alpha   90.00
_cell.angle_beta   90.00
_cell.angle_gamma   90.00
#
_symmetry.space_group_name_H-M   'P 1'
#
loop_
_entity.id
_entity.type
_entity.pdbx_description
1 polymer ?
#
loop_
_entity_poly.entity_id
_entity_poly.type
_entity_poly.pdbx_seq_one_letter_code
_entity_poly.pdbx_strand_id
1 'polypeptide(L)'
;MPILLKLIESVAKAKVQPKILKEQNRLQRGVTENSAPMNCSYFIEEFIRECRDAGKIIYIALLYAKSAFDVVTHESILRKLYIAGVDGLLWDLIHSLHMDSISVVKFNGPISEPFSICQGVKQGGILSAEMYKLYINNILTDIEHSGLGAK
;
A
#
# COMPACT_ATOMS: atom_id res chain seq x y z
N MET A 1 -2.46 20.11 15.47
CA MET A 1 -1.60 18.90 15.41
C MET A 1 -1.50 18.22 14.02
N PRO A 2 -2.51 18.21 13.11
CA PRO A 2 -2.40 17.47 11.84
C PRO A 2 -1.31 17.94 10.88
N ILE A 3 -0.98 19.24 10.88
CA ILE A 3 -0.04 19.83 9.91
C ILE A 3 1.40 19.41 10.17
N LEU A 4 1.83 19.42 11.44
CA LEU A 4 3.20 19.04 11.80
C LEU A 4 3.48 17.57 11.46
N LEU A 5 2.52 16.68 11.74
CA LEU A 5 2.63 15.27 11.37
C LEU A 5 2.73 15.09 9.86
N LYS A 6 1.90 15.80 9.08
CA LYS A 6 1.99 15.80 7.61
C LYS A 6 3.34 16.32 7.12
N LEU A 7 3.91 17.34 7.75
CA LEU A 7 5.24 17.83 7.39
C LEU A 7 6.31 16.76 7.63
N ILE A 8 6.29 16.10 8.79
CA ILE A 8 7.20 15.00 9.13
C ILE A 8 7.04 13.84 8.13
N GLU A 9 5.82 13.40 7.86
CA GLU A 9 5.55 12.33 6.90
C GLU A 9 5.98 12.71 5.47
N SER A 10 5.86 13.97 5.08
CA SER A 10 6.33 14.46 3.77
C SER A 10 7.86 14.34 3.64
N VAL A 11 8.60 14.77 4.66
CA VAL A 11 10.08 14.64 4.70
C VAL A 11 10.49 13.17 4.74
N ALA A 12 9.79 12.35 5.53
CA ALA A 12 10.03 10.91 5.59
C ALA A 12 9.75 10.25 4.23
N LYS A 13 8.67 10.62 3.54
CA LYS A 13 8.32 10.10 2.21
C LYS A 13 9.45 10.29 1.21
N ALA A 14 10.05 11.48 1.17
CA ALA A 14 11.16 11.75 0.25
C ALA A 14 12.36 10.79 0.44
N LYS A 15 12.57 10.28 1.66
CA LYS A 15 13.64 9.31 1.98
C LYS A 15 13.21 7.86 1.81
N VAL A 16 11.94 7.55 2.09
CA VAL A 16 11.38 6.19 2.02
C VAL A 16 11.05 5.77 0.59
N GLN A 17 10.49 6.68 -0.21
CA GLN A 17 9.96 6.37 -1.53
C GLN A 17 11.03 5.77 -2.47
N PRO A 18 12.27 6.29 -2.58
CA PRO A 18 13.29 5.68 -3.43
C PRO A 18 13.66 4.26 -3.01
N LYS A 19 13.54 3.93 -1.71
CA LYS A 19 13.80 2.60 -1.17
C LYS A 19 12.66 1.64 -1.54
N ILE A 20 11.41 2.08 -1.39
CA ILE A 20 10.22 1.29 -1.79
C ILE A 20 10.18 1.06 -3.30
N LEU A 21 10.52 2.07 -4.11
CA LEU A 21 10.51 1.96 -5.57
C LEU A 21 11.49 0.91 -6.11
N LYS A 22 12.61 0.65 -5.40
CA LYS A 22 13.56 -0.41 -5.78
C LYS A 22 12.96 -1.81 -5.64
N GLU A 23 12.10 -1.99 -4.64
CA GLU A 23 11.43 -3.27 -4.37
C GLU A 23 10.13 -3.42 -5.16
N GLN A 24 9.64 -2.36 -5.79
CA GLN A 24 8.32 -2.33 -6.42
C GLN A 24 8.25 -3.29 -7.62
N ASN A 25 7.28 -4.19 -7.59
CA ASN A 25 6.96 -5.08 -8.70
C ASN A 25 6.50 -4.27 -9.92
N ARG A 26 6.97 -4.66 -11.12
CA ARG A 26 6.66 -3.99 -12.39
C ARG A 26 5.17 -3.95 -12.74
N LEU A 27 4.35 -4.85 -12.18
CA LEU A 27 2.90 -4.91 -12.37
C LEU A 27 2.14 -3.99 -11.40
N GLN A 28 2.80 -3.49 -10.35
CA GLN A 28 2.23 -2.51 -9.44
C GLN A 28 2.08 -1.17 -10.16
N ARG A 29 0.83 -0.73 -10.34
CA ARG A 29 0.49 0.53 -11.01
C ARG A 29 -0.17 1.56 -10.09
N GLY A 30 -0.74 1.11 -8.96
CA GLY A 30 -1.34 1.98 -7.96
C GLY A 30 -0.27 2.78 -7.21
N VAL A 31 -0.55 4.05 -6.93
CA VAL A 31 0.36 4.94 -6.17
C VAL A 31 1.79 4.93 -6.74
N THR A 32 1.87 4.87 -8.06
CA THR A 32 3.12 4.83 -8.83
C THR A 32 3.17 6.07 -9.67
N GLU A 33 4.31 6.78 -9.62
CA GLU A 33 4.49 7.99 -10.40
C GLU A 33 4.37 7.69 -11.89
N ASN A 34 3.77 8.62 -12.64
CA ASN A 34 3.53 8.50 -14.07
C ASN A 34 2.68 7.27 -14.49
N SER A 35 1.89 6.71 -13.56
CA SER A 35 0.98 5.60 -13.83
C SER A 35 -0.46 6.02 -13.59
N ALA A 36 -1.25 6.10 -14.67
CA ALA A 36 -2.68 6.37 -14.60
C ALA A 36 -3.48 5.05 -14.50
N PRO A 37 -4.58 4.99 -13.74
CA PRO A 37 -5.45 3.81 -13.68
C PRO A 37 -5.93 3.34 -15.07
N MET A 38 -6.12 4.29 -15.98
CA MET A 38 -6.55 4.03 -17.36
C MET A 38 -5.54 3.15 -18.13
N ASN A 39 -4.24 3.25 -17.82
CA ASN A 39 -3.22 2.40 -18.44
C ASN A 39 -3.44 0.91 -18.12
N CYS A 40 -3.96 0.60 -16.92
CA CYS A 40 -4.31 -0.77 -16.55
C CYS A 40 -5.55 -1.26 -17.29
N SER A 41 -6.57 -0.41 -17.42
CA SER A 41 -7.80 -0.74 -18.14
C SER A 41 -7.52 -1.05 -19.61
N TYR A 42 -6.73 -0.22 -20.29
CA TYR A 42 -6.35 -0.46 -21.68
C TYR A 42 -5.62 -1.79 -21.87
N PHE A 43 -4.69 -2.14 -20.97
CA PHE A 43 -3.98 -3.41 -21.05
C PHE A 43 -4.94 -4.62 -20.98
N ILE A 44 -5.91 -4.57 -20.07
CA ILE A 44 -6.91 -5.65 -19.93
C ILE A 44 -7.83 -5.70 -21.15
N GLU A 45 -8.29 -4.55 -21.65
CA GLU A 45 -9.16 -4.46 -22.83
C GLU A 45 -8.48 -5.01 -24.09
N GLU A 46 -7.21 -4.67 -24.32
CA GLU A 46 -6.44 -5.17 -25.46
C GLU A 46 -6.20 -6.67 -25.35
N PHE A 47 -5.81 -7.17 -24.17
CA PHE A 47 -5.65 -8.59 -23.93
C PHE A 47 -6.94 -9.40 -24.19
N ILE A 48 -8.09 -8.87 -23.77
CA ILE A 48 -9.41 -9.48 -24.03
C ILE A 48 -9.70 -9.51 -25.53
N ARG A 49 -9.38 -8.43 -26.24
CA ARG A 49 -9.57 -8.33 -27.70
C ARG A 49 -8.72 -9.35 -28.45
N GLU A 50 -7.42 -9.42 -28.17
CA GLU A 50 -6.51 -10.37 -28.82
C GLU A 50 -6.96 -11.83 -28.61
N CYS A 51 -7.37 -12.18 -27.38
CA CYS A 51 -7.85 -13.52 -27.09
C CYS A 51 -9.17 -13.83 -27.81
N ARG A 52 -10.08 -12.85 -27.93
CA ARG A 52 -11.33 -13.01 -28.68
C ARG A 52 -11.06 -13.23 -30.17
N ASP A 53 -10.16 -12.44 -30.76
CA ASP A 53 -9.80 -12.56 -32.17
C ASP A 53 -9.11 -13.91 -32.46
N ALA A 54 -8.35 -14.43 -31.50
CA ALA A 54 -7.75 -15.76 -31.56
C ALA A 54 -8.71 -16.91 -31.21
N GLY A 55 -9.99 -16.63 -30.92
CA GLY A 55 -10.98 -17.65 -30.53
C GLY A 55 -10.69 -18.36 -29.21
N LYS A 56 -9.89 -17.76 -28.32
CA LYS A 56 -9.53 -18.34 -27.02
C LYS A 56 -10.59 -18.00 -25.95
N ILE A 57 -10.84 -18.96 -25.07
CA ILE A 57 -11.67 -18.75 -23.87
C ILE A 57 -10.83 -18.04 -22.81
N ILE A 58 -11.40 -17.03 -22.16
CA ILE A 58 -10.72 -16.20 -21.16
C ILE A 58 -11.44 -16.35 -19.82
N TYR A 59 -10.66 -16.49 -18.75
CA TYR A 59 -11.14 -16.42 -17.37
C TYR A 59 -10.42 -15.27 -16.67
N ILE A 60 -11.17 -14.41 -15.98
CA ILE A 60 -10.64 -13.27 -15.24
C ILE A 60 -11.00 -13.44 -13.77
N ALA A 61 -9.97 -13.43 -12.91
CA ALA A 61 -10.14 -13.39 -11.47
C ALA A 61 -9.84 -11.98 -10.96
N LEU A 62 -10.82 -11.34 -10.32
CA LEU A 62 -10.67 -10.03 -9.71
C LEU A 62 -10.58 -10.18 -8.20
N LEU A 63 -9.50 -9.66 -7.61
CA LEU A 63 -9.28 -9.66 -6.17
C LEU A 63 -9.49 -8.25 -5.61
N TYR A 64 -10.27 -8.15 -4.54
CA TYR A 64 -10.47 -6.90 -3.82
C TYR A 64 -10.09 -7.05 -2.35
N ALA A 65 -9.23 -6.16 -1.86
CA ALA A 65 -8.87 -6.10 -0.44
C ALA A 65 -9.92 -5.26 0.33
N LYS A 66 -10.75 -5.93 1.13
CA LYS A 66 -11.71 -5.25 2.01
C LYS A 66 -10.95 -4.44 3.07
N SER A 67 -11.29 -3.17 3.22
CA SER A 67 -10.69 -2.27 4.22
C SER A 67 -9.16 -2.29 4.18
N ALA A 68 -8.62 -2.26 2.96
CA ALA A 68 -7.20 -2.42 2.65
C ALA A 68 -6.24 -1.67 3.60
N PHE A 69 -6.57 -0.42 3.97
CA PHE A 69 -5.74 0.36 4.87
C PHE A 69 -5.94 0.02 6.35
N ASP A 70 -7.11 -0.45 6.75
CA ASP A 70 -7.44 -0.71 8.16
C ASP A 70 -6.92 -2.07 8.65
N VAL A 71 -6.70 -3.02 7.74
CA VAL A 71 -6.33 -4.42 8.07
C VAL A 71 -4.83 -4.70 8.02
N VAL A 72 -4.00 -3.70 7.71
CA VAL A 72 -2.54 -3.87 7.66
C VAL A 72 -1.98 -3.96 9.07
N THR A 73 -1.30 -5.04 9.42
CA THR A 73 -0.65 -5.11 10.74
C THR A 73 0.60 -4.24 10.80
N HIS A 74 0.79 -3.54 11.92
CA HIS A 74 1.95 -2.65 12.10
C HIS A 74 3.29 -3.41 11.99
N GLU A 75 3.37 -4.60 12.57
CA GLU A 75 4.56 -5.46 12.52
C GLU A 75 4.94 -5.81 11.08
N SER A 76 3.96 -6.22 10.26
CA SER A 76 4.21 -6.61 8.88
C SER A 76 4.77 -5.45 8.06
N ILE A 77 4.20 -4.26 8.22
CA ILE A 77 4.64 -3.10 7.43
C ILE A 77 6.01 -2.59 7.89
N LEU A 78 6.26 -2.54 9.20
CA LEU A 78 7.56 -2.12 9.74
C LEU A 78 8.68 -3.08 9.37
N ARG A 79 8.40 -4.39 9.39
CA ARG A 79 9.35 -5.41 8.91
C ARG A 79 9.63 -5.24 7.42
N LYS A 80 8.61 -5.02 6.60
CA LYS A 80 8.79 -4.81 5.15
C LYS A 80 9.59 -3.53 4.87
N LEU A 81 9.32 -2.44 5.58
CA LEU A 81 10.09 -1.20 5.47
C LEU A 81 11.57 -1.44 5.80
N TYR A 82 11.84 -2.18 6.88
CA TYR A 82 13.21 -2.54 7.25
C TYR A 82 13.92 -3.35 6.17
N ILE A 83 13.25 -4.36 5.60
CA ILE A 83 13.80 -5.17 4.50
C ILE A 83 14.04 -4.33 3.24
N ALA A 84 13.18 -3.37 2.94
CA ALA A 84 13.38 -2.40 1.86
C ALA A 84 14.54 -1.41 2.15
N GLY A 85 15.23 -1.55 3.29
CA GLY A 85 16.37 -0.74 3.69
C GLY A 85 16.00 0.53 4.43
N VAL A 86 14.76 0.70 4.91
CA VAL A 86 14.40 1.80 5.82
C VAL A 86 14.83 1.43 7.23
N ASP A 87 15.90 2.04 7.71
CA ASP A 87 16.58 1.69 8.95
C ASP A 87 16.96 2.92 9.79
N GLY A 88 17.52 2.67 10.98
CA GLY A 88 17.98 3.68 11.93
C GLY A 88 16.88 4.67 12.34
N LEU A 89 17.26 5.94 12.48
CA LEU A 89 16.37 7.01 12.95
C LEU A 89 15.08 7.16 12.14
N LEU A 90 15.12 6.89 10.83
CA LEU A 90 13.93 6.99 9.98
C LEU A 90 12.95 5.84 10.28
N TRP A 91 13.47 4.64 10.51
CA TRP A 91 12.66 3.50 10.92
C TRP A 91 12.09 3.72 12.32
N ASP A 92 12.91 4.17 13.28
CA ASP A 92 12.47 4.47 14.65
C ASP A 92 11.35 5.51 14.68
N LEU A 93 11.48 6.56 13.86
CA LEU A 93 10.44 7.57 13.69
C LEU A 93 9.13 6.94 13.20
N ILE A 94 9.17 6.14 12.12
CA ILE A 94 7.96 5.51 11.57
C ILE A 94 7.37 4.51 12.57
N HIS A 95 8.22 3.77 13.28
CA HIS A 95 7.82 2.85 14.34
C HIS A 95 7.05 3.59 15.44
N SER A 96 7.60 4.67 16.00
CA SER A 96 6.95 5.50 17.01
C SER A 96 5.66 6.17 16.52
N LEU A 97 5.51 6.40 15.21
CA LEU A 97 4.28 6.95 14.64
C LEU A 97 3.12 5.94 14.58
N HIS A 98 3.40 4.64 14.65
CA HIS A 98 2.39 3.58 14.49
C HIS A 98 2.20 2.74 15.75
N MET A 99 3.25 2.51 16.55
CA MET A 99 3.14 1.73 17.78
C MET A 99 2.52 2.53 18.92
N ASP A 100 1.90 1.80 19.86
CA ASP A 100 1.27 2.32 21.10
C ASP A 100 0.32 3.51 20.89
N SER A 101 -0.28 3.60 19.71
CA SER A 101 -1.22 4.67 19.37
C SER A 101 -2.56 4.44 20.05
N ILE A 102 -3.06 5.44 20.76
CA ILE A 102 -4.39 5.43 21.39
C ILE A 102 -5.28 6.43 20.64
N SER A 103 -6.54 6.05 20.42
CA SER A 103 -7.56 6.91 19.79
C SER A 103 -8.81 6.99 20.65
N VAL A 104 -9.59 8.04 20.39
CA VAL A 104 -10.92 8.28 20.95
C VAL A 104 -11.85 8.72 19.83
N VAL A 105 -13.14 8.40 19.94
CA VAL A 105 -14.18 8.89 19.02
C VAL A 105 -14.88 10.08 19.67
N LYS A 106 -14.96 11.20 18.96
CA LYS A 106 -15.78 12.35 19.36
C LYS A 106 -16.97 12.46 18.42
N PHE A 107 -18.18 12.37 18.96
CA PHE A 107 -19.42 12.47 18.18
C PHE A 107 -20.45 13.31 18.94
N ASN A 108 -20.96 14.37 18.31
CA ASN A 108 -21.95 15.31 18.89
C ASN A 108 -21.59 15.89 20.28
N GLY A 109 -20.30 16.00 20.60
CA GLY A 109 -19.82 16.56 21.88
C GLY A 109 -19.11 15.52 22.75
N PRO A 110 -19.78 14.42 23.15
CA PRO A 110 -19.18 13.33 23.92
C PRO A 110 -17.94 12.71 23.26
N ILE A 111 -17.03 12.23 24.11
CA ILE A 111 -15.82 11.49 23.75
C ILE A 111 -15.97 10.06 24.27
N SER A 112 -15.58 9.07 23.46
CA SER A 112 -15.57 7.66 23.87
C SER A 112 -14.46 7.38 24.90
N GLU A 113 -14.54 6.22 25.54
CA GLU A 113 -13.36 5.65 26.19
C GLU A 113 -12.20 5.50 25.18
N PRO A 114 -10.95 5.69 25.62
CA PRO A 114 -9.78 5.50 24.78
C PRO A 114 -9.60 4.02 24.41
N PHE A 115 -9.17 3.78 23.18
CA PHE A 115 -8.85 2.44 22.68
C PHE A 115 -7.54 2.44 21.90
N SER A 116 -6.83 1.31 21.99
CA SER A 116 -5.56 1.11 21.30
C SER A 116 -5.76 0.84 19.81
N ILE A 117 -4.92 1.44 18.98
CA ILE A 117 -4.82 1.17 17.54
C ILE A 117 -3.76 0.09 17.33
N CYS A 118 -4.21 -1.13 17.08
CA CYS A 118 -3.32 -2.29 16.91
C CYS A 118 -3.01 -2.62 15.43
N GLN A 119 -3.75 -2.02 14.50
CA GLN A 119 -3.60 -2.26 13.07
C GLN A 119 -4.07 -1.05 12.27
N GLY A 120 -3.70 -1.09 11.00
CA GLY A 120 -4.03 -0.13 9.97
C GLY A 120 -2.92 0.88 9.71
N VAL A 121 -2.96 1.47 8.53
CA VAL A 121 -2.21 2.70 8.24
C VAL A 121 -3.18 3.87 8.34
N LYS A 122 -2.68 5.03 8.78
CA LYS A 122 -3.53 6.20 9.02
C LYS A 122 -4.20 6.65 7.72
N GLN A 123 -5.53 6.67 7.67
CA GLN A 123 -6.24 7.18 6.52
C GLN A 123 -5.94 8.69 6.35
N GLY A 124 -5.53 9.10 5.15
CA GLY A 124 -5.09 10.47 4.87
C GLY A 124 -3.67 10.80 5.33
N GLY A 125 -2.91 9.81 5.80
CA GLY A 125 -1.45 9.92 5.97
C GLY A 125 -0.73 9.93 4.63
N ILE A 126 0.34 10.71 4.53
CA ILE A 126 1.14 10.88 3.31
C ILE A 126 1.94 9.60 2.99
N LEU A 127 2.41 8.91 4.04
CA LEU A 127 3.15 7.66 3.91
C LEU A 127 2.26 6.43 3.72
N SER A 128 0.99 6.51 4.13
CA SER A 128 0.08 5.35 4.18
C SER A 128 -0.08 4.63 2.85
N ALA A 129 -0.17 5.39 1.76
CA ALA A 129 -0.30 4.84 0.41
C ALA A 129 0.99 4.13 -0.06
N GLU A 130 2.16 4.68 0.25
CA GLU A 130 3.46 4.06 -0.05
C GLU A 130 3.68 2.79 0.79
N MET A 131 3.30 2.84 2.06
CA MET A 131 3.35 1.69 2.96
C MET A 131 2.45 0.56 2.47
N TYR A 132 1.20 0.85 2.10
CA TYR A 132 0.30 -0.17 1.54
C TYR A 132 0.83 -0.74 0.21
N LYS A 133 1.42 0.09 -0.64
CA LYS A 133 2.07 -0.36 -1.88
C LYS A 133 3.16 -1.40 -1.59
N LEU A 134 4.02 -1.17 -0.60
CA LEU A 134 5.03 -2.14 -0.17
C LEU A 134 4.40 -3.40 0.44
N TYR A 135 3.31 -3.23 1.19
CA TYR A 135 2.59 -4.34 1.81
C TYR A 135 2.10 -5.36 0.77
N ILE A 136 1.34 -4.89 -0.23
CA ILE A 136 0.72 -5.75 -1.25
C ILE A 136 1.73 -6.29 -2.28
N ASN A 137 2.91 -5.67 -2.39
CA ASN A 137 3.93 -5.98 -3.40
C ASN A 137 4.25 -7.48 -3.52
N ASN A 138 4.36 -8.18 -2.39
CA ASN A 138 4.71 -9.60 -2.38
C ASN A 138 3.68 -10.46 -3.13
N ILE A 139 2.38 -10.14 -3.03
CA ILE A 139 1.35 -10.91 -3.74
C ILE A 139 1.56 -10.81 -5.26
N LEU A 140 1.94 -9.64 -5.76
CA LEU A 140 2.24 -9.46 -7.18
C LEU A 140 3.47 -10.27 -7.60
N THR A 141 4.52 -10.24 -6.79
CA THR A 141 5.74 -11.01 -7.02
C THR A 141 5.50 -12.52 -6.96
N ASP A 142 4.68 -13.00 -6.02
CA ASP A 142 4.34 -14.42 -5.89
C ASP A 142 3.50 -14.91 -7.08
N ILE A 143 2.55 -14.09 -7.56
CA ILE A 143 1.78 -14.38 -8.78
C ILE A 143 2.71 -14.45 -10.00
N GLU A 144 3.62 -13.49 -10.15
CA GLU A 144 4.58 -13.48 -11.25
C GLU A 144 5.51 -14.71 -11.24
N HIS A 145 6.04 -15.07 -10.06
CA HIS A 145 6.90 -16.25 -9.90
C HIS A 145 6.15 -17.58 -10.06
N SER A 146 4.82 -17.61 -9.85
CA SER A 146 4.03 -18.82 -10.06
C SER A 146 4.05 -19.30 -11.52
N GLY A 147 4.36 -18.40 -12.47
CA GLY A 147 4.31 -18.69 -13.90
C GLY A 147 2.90 -18.98 -14.44
N LEU A 148 1.87 -18.75 -13.61
CA LEU A 148 0.46 -18.92 -13.96
C LEU A 148 -0.12 -17.62 -14.51
N GLY A 149 -1.12 -17.74 -15.38
CA GLY A 149 -1.81 -16.60 -15.98
C GLY A 149 -1.51 -16.43 -17.47
N ALA A 150 -1.96 -15.30 -18.01
CA ALA A 150 -1.73 -14.92 -19.39
C ALA A 150 -0.25 -14.59 -19.63
N LYS A 151 0.29 -15.05 -20.78
CA LYS A 151 1.64 -14.75 -21.23
C LYS A 151 1.64 -13.66 -22.27
#